data_AF-A0A933B662-F1
#
_entry.id   AF-A0A933B662-F1
#
_cell.length_a   1.000
_cell.length_b   1.000
_cell.length_c   1.000
_cell.angle_alpha   90.00
_cell.angle_beta   90.00
_cell.angle_gamma   90.00
#
_symmetry.space_group_name_H-M   'P 1'
#
loop_
_entity.id
_entity.type
_entity.pdbx_description
1 polymer ?
#
loop_
_entity_poly.entity_id
_entity_poly.type
_entity_poly.pdbx_seq_one_letter_code
_entity_poly.pdbx_strand_id
1 'polypeptide(L)'
;MKDLKRRGVDYADVRFERLLRESLVVENGQVKPVSLFETAGVGIRVLIRGSWGFASTPHLLPSFLKRAATQAIDLAKGCASINKKTIQLAPTPPAKATFRSPWQIDPFEVPLSKKLDYLLWAESTVRGPKPIKRVTAHMDFTKSAKFFASTEGSEIEQHIVESGAGLEVVAQQGNDVQARSYPNSHHGAMAQAGFEYVKQLDLVGGASRIQREVLQLLRAKPPKAGQTTLILDPTQMVMQLHESCGHPAELDRVLGQELSYAGGSFLTPERLGTFRYGSKQITIVADSTVPGGVGTFGYDDEGVLAQRVELVHEGMFTGYLSSRESAARLGLRGSSGAMRAEQWDVPPLVRMTNVNLEPGEATLEELMQDVKHGYLLSTNKSWSIDDRRLNFQFTTEIGWEIVNGTCGAVVNNPLYTGITHQFWQRCTGVTNRDTWRLWGVPNCAKGEPVQLMHVGHGAPYARFDGVTVAPAR
;
A
#
# COMPACT_ATOMS: atom_id res chain seq x y z
N MET A 1 -2.75 -32.04 3.19
CA MET A 1 -2.65 -32.35 1.74
C MET A 1 -3.12 -33.74 1.34
N LYS A 2 -2.44 -34.84 1.72
CA LYS A 2 -2.82 -36.21 1.28
C LYS A 2 -4.31 -36.54 1.53
N ASP A 3 -4.84 -36.09 2.66
CA ASP A 3 -6.25 -36.28 3.00
C ASP A 3 -7.22 -35.55 2.05
N LEU A 4 -6.98 -34.26 1.79
CA LEU A 4 -7.77 -33.45 0.85
C LEU A 4 -7.78 -34.08 -0.55
N LYS A 5 -6.64 -34.55 -1.06
CA LYS A 5 -6.56 -35.26 -2.35
C LYS A 5 -7.45 -36.50 -2.39
N ARG A 6 -7.39 -37.34 -1.34
CA ARG A 6 -8.23 -38.56 -1.26
C ARG A 6 -9.73 -38.26 -1.24
N ARG A 7 -10.12 -37.08 -0.77
CA ARG A 7 -11.53 -36.64 -0.72
C ARG A 7 -12.06 -36.07 -2.04
N GLY A 8 -11.26 -36.11 -3.12
CA GLY A 8 -11.71 -35.80 -4.48
C GLY A 8 -12.00 -34.31 -4.71
N VAL A 9 -11.21 -33.43 -4.09
CA VAL A 9 -11.27 -31.98 -4.36
C VAL A 9 -10.58 -31.67 -5.70
N ASP A 10 -11.05 -30.67 -6.43
CA ASP A 10 -10.41 -30.25 -7.69
C ASP A 10 -9.09 -29.55 -7.40
N TYR A 11 -9.09 -28.70 -6.36
CA TYR A 11 -7.92 -28.03 -5.83
C TYR A 11 -8.11 -27.75 -4.34
N ALA A 12 -7.03 -27.73 -3.57
CA ALA A 12 -7.03 -27.17 -2.23
C ALA A 12 -5.66 -26.61 -1.85
N ASP A 13 -5.68 -25.60 -0.99
CA ASP A 13 -4.49 -25.10 -0.31
C ASP A 13 -4.71 -24.96 1.19
N VAL A 14 -3.57 -24.91 1.89
CA VAL A 14 -3.48 -24.72 3.34
C VAL A 14 -2.43 -23.65 3.58
N ARG A 15 -2.80 -22.62 4.33
CA ARG A 15 -1.91 -21.54 4.78
C ARG A 15 -1.85 -21.55 6.29
N PHE A 16 -0.70 -21.92 6.84
CA PHE A 16 -0.35 -21.59 8.22
C PHE A 16 0.27 -20.20 8.25
N GLU A 17 -0.07 -19.42 9.26
CA GLU A 17 0.57 -18.15 9.54
C GLU A 17 0.68 -17.94 11.05
N ARG A 18 1.83 -17.42 11.47
CA ARG A 18 2.05 -16.80 12.77
C ARG A 18 2.47 -15.36 12.53
N LEU A 19 1.76 -14.43 13.16
CA LEU A 19 1.96 -13.01 13.02
C LEU A 19 2.19 -12.41 14.41
N LEU A 20 3.28 -11.67 14.55
CA LEU A 20 3.61 -10.89 15.73
C LEU A 20 3.67 -9.41 15.33
N ARG A 21 2.92 -8.57 16.03
CA ARG A 21 2.89 -7.12 15.83
C ARG A 21 3.21 -6.42 17.15
N GLU A 22 4.06 -5.41 17.11
CA GLU A 22 4.33 -4.51 18.24
C GLU A 22 4.07 -3.07 17.79
N SER A 23 3.34 -2.30 18.59
CA SER A 23 3.08 -0.87 18.34
C SER A 23 3.36 -0.06 19.59
N LEU A 24 4.14 1.01 19.42
CA LEU A 24 4.53 1.93 20.49
C LEU A 24 4.13 3.34 20.08
N VAL A 25 3.49 4.08 20.99
CA VAL A 25 3.10 5.47 20.76
C VAL A 25 3.48 6.31 21.97
N VAL A 26 4.11 7.44 21.71
CA VAL A 26 4.33 8.53 22.67
C VAL A 26 3.56 9.73 22.17
N GLU A 27 2.77 10.35 23.04
CA GLU A 27 2.04 11.57 22.72
C GLU A 27 2.23 12.59 23.85
N ASN A 28 2.65 13.81 23.50
CA ASN A 28 2.86 14.92 24.44
C ASN A 28 3.76 14.54 25.65
N GLY A 29 4.76 13.68 25.42
CA GLY A 29 5.69 13.16 26.42
C GLY A 29 5.10 12.08 27.34
N GLN A 30 3.93 11.55 27.01
CA GLN A 30 3.30 10.43 27.72
C GLN A 30 3.34 9.18 26.85
N VAL A 31 3.81 8.07 27.44
CA VAL A 31 3.77 6.75 26.80
C VAL A 31 2.33 6.25 26.82
N LYS A 32 1.79 5.92 25.65
CA LYS A 32 0.48 5.26 25.51
C LYS A 32 0.65 3.76 25.78
N PRO A 33 -0.45 3.01 26.00
CA PRO A 33 -0.37 1.55 26.17
C PRO A 33 0.40 0.90 25.02
N VAL A 34 1.46 0.17 25.35
CA VAL A 34 2.23 -0.60 24.38
C VAL A 34 1.40 -1.80 23.97
N SER A 35 1.25 -2.01 22.66
CA SER A 35 0.50 -3.14 22.12
C SER A 35 1.47 -4.20 21.62
N LEU A 36 1.31 -5.42 22.13
CA LEU A 36 1.93 -6.62 21.57
C LEU A 36 0.81 -7.59 21.20
N PHE A 37 0.69 -7.88 19.91
CA PHE A 37 -0.33 -8.74 19.36
C PHE A 37 0.32 -9.95 18.71
N GLU A 38 -0.15 -11.15 19.08
CA GLU A 38 0.26 -12.39 18.45
C GLU A 38 -0.97 -13.18 18.02
N THR A 39 -0.95 -13.68 16.79
CA THR A 39 -1.96 -14.61 16.28
C THR A 39 -1.29 -15.72 15.48
N ALA A 40 -1.83 -16.93 15.57
CA ALA A 40 -1.36 -18.06 14.79
C ALA A 40 -2.51 -19.02 14.48
N GLY A 41 -2.48 -19.59 13.28
CA GLY A 41 -3.48 -20.57 12.88
C GLY A 41 -3.32 -21.01 11.44
N VAL A 42 -4.32 -21.77 10.97
CA VAL A 42 -4.34 -22.39 9.66
C VAL A 42 -5.64 -22.06 8.95
N GLY A 43 -5.54 -21.51 7.74
CA GLY A 43 -6.63 -21.39 6.77
C GLY A 43 -6.56 -22.51 5.73
N ILE A 44 -7.72 -23.03 5.33
CA ILE A 44 -7.85 -24.11 4.33
C ILE A 44 -8.86 -23.67 3.28
N ARG A 45 -8.44 -23.56 2.02
CA ARG A 45 -9.33 -23.35 0.87
C ARG A 45 -9.48 -24.62 0.05
N VAL A 46 -10.69 -24.86 -0.41
CA VAL A 46 -11.05 -26.02 -1.21
C VAL A 46 -11.91 -25.58 -2.39
N LEU A 47 -11.57 -26.05 -3.59
CA LEU A 47 -12.35 -25.89 -4.80
C LEU A 47 -12.99 -27.22 -5.19
N ILE A 48 -14.32 -27.23 -5.36
CA ILE A 48 -15.09 -28.37 -5.84
C ILE A 48 -16.12 -27.88 -6.87
N ARG A 49 -16.07 -28.43 -8.09
CA ARG A 49 -16.96 -28.15 -9.22
C ARG A 49 -17.21 -26.66 -9.42
N GLY A 50 -16.15 -25.88 -9.37
CA GLY A 50 -16.20 -24.43 -9.56
C GLY A 50 -16.70 -23.64 -8.35
N SER A 51 -16.74 -24.19 -7.15
CA SER A 51 -17.11 -23.46 -5.94
C SER A 51 -16.06 -23.57 -4.84
N TRP A 52 -15.73 -22.43 -4.26
CA TRP A 52 -14.82 -22.32 -3.13
C TRP A 52 -15.54 -22.59 -1.81
N GLY A 53 -14.84 -23.26 -0.91
CA GLY A 53 -15.14 -23.31 0.51
C GLY A 53 -13.88 -22.99 1.30
N PHE A 54 -14.05 -22.26 2.39
CA PHE A 54 -12.96 -21.83 3.26
C PHE A 54 -13.32 -22.11 4.71
N ALA A 55 -12.34 -22.60 5.48
CA ALA A 55 -12.45 -22.73 6.93
C ALA A 55 -11.07 -22.54 7.54
N SER A 56 -11.05 -22.08 8.79
CA SER A 56 -9.81 -21.78 9.50
C SER A 56 -9.87 -22.29 10.94
N THR A 57 -8.70 -22.49 11.54
CA THR A 57 -8.59 -22.85 12.96
C THR A 57 -7.28 -22.37 13.59
N PRO A 58 -7.30 -21.85 14.83
CA PRO A 58 -6.08 -21.55 15.58
C PRO A 58 -5.46 -22.82 16.19
N HIS A 59 -6.15 -23.97 16.13
CA HIS A 59 -5.71 -25.21 16.77
C HIS A 59 -4.93 -26.10 15.80
N LEU A 60 -3.64 -26.30 16.09
CA LEU A 60 -2.72 -27.01 15.20
C LEU A 60 -2.76 -28.55 15.33
N LEU A 61 -3.57 -29.11 16.23
CA LEU A 61 -3.66 -30.56 16.37
C LEU A 61 -4.35 -31.18 15.14
N PRO A 62 -3.92 -32.38 14.70
CA PRO A 62 -4.46 -33.01 13.49
C PRO A 62 -5.99 -33.17 13.46
N SER A 63 -6.64 -33.34 14.62
CA SER A 63 -8.10 -33.45 14.73
C SER A 63 -8.83 -32.16 14.34
N PHE A 64 -8.31 -31.00 14.74
CA PHE A 64 -8.88 -29.69 14.39
C PHE A 64 -8.61 -29.34 12.93
N LEU A 65 -7.41 -29.64 12.42
CA LEU A 65 -7.10 -29.46 10.99
C LEU A 65 -8.02 -30.30 10.10
N LYS A 66 -8.30 -31.56 10.48
CA LYS A 66 -9.28 -32.42 9.77
C LYS A 66 -10.71 -31.87 9.84
N ARG A 67 -11.08 -31.25 10.96
CA ARG A 67 -12.39 -30.60 11.13
C ARG A 67 -12.52 -29.40 10.20
N ALA A 68 -11.54 -28.49 10.20
CA ALA A 68 -11.51 -27.35 9.30
C ALA A 68 -11.53 -27.80 7.82
N ALA A 69 -10.74 -28.81 7.46
CA ALA A 69 -10.75 -29.37 6.11
C ALA A 69 -12.13 -29.93 5.72
N THR A 70 -12.84 -30.56 6.66
CA THR A 70 -14.21 -31.04 6.44
C THR A 70 -15.19 -29.89 6.24
N GLN A 71 -15.13 -28.87 7.08
CA GLN A 71 -15.98 -27.68 6.95
C GLN A 71 -15.75 -26.97 5.60
N ALA A 72 -14.50 -26.77 5.18
CA ALA A 72 -14.19 -26.18 3.89
C ALA A 72 -14.75 -27.01 2.72
N ILE A 73 -14.65 -28.34 2.78
CA ILE A 73 -15.23 -29.24 1.78
C ILE A 73 -16.76 -29.16 1.77
N ASP A 74 -17.40 -29.15 2.93
CA ASP A 74 -18.87 -29.14 3.02
C ASP A 74 -19.44 -27.81 2.50
N LEU A 75 -18.79 -26.69 2.80
CA LEU A 75 -19.11 -25.38 2.22
C LEU A 75 -18.95 -25.39 0.70
N ALA A 76 -17.81 -25.87 0.18
CA ALA A 76 -17.56 -25.95 -1.26
C ALA A 76 -18.63 -26.81 -1.97
N LYS A 77 -19.00 -27.96 -1.39
CA LYS A 77 -20.06 -28.84 -1.91
C LYS A 77 -21.44 -28.18 -1.88
N GLY A 78 -21.76 -27.48 -0.80
CA GLY A 78 -23.00 -26.72 -0.67
C GLY A 78 -23.15 -25.71 -1.79
N CYS A 79 -22.13 -24.87 -2.00
CA CYS A 79 -22.10 -23.88 -3.08
C CYS A 79 -22.10 -24.53 -4.48
N ALA A 80 -21.37 -25.64 -4.66
CA ALA A 80 -21.32 -26.36 -5.94
C ALA A 80 -22.66 -26.94 -6.38
N SER A 81 -23.61 -27.13 -5.45
CA SER A 81 -24.95 -27.64 -5.77
C SER A 81 -25.83 -26.63 -6.51
N ILE A 82 -25.52 -25.33 -6.36
CA ILE A 82 -26.27 -24.22 -6.97
C ILE A 82 -25.46 -23.50 -8.05
N ASN A 83 -24.13 -23.62 -8.03
CA ASN A 83 -23.27 -22.95 -8.99
C ASN A 83 -23.33 -23.65 -10.36
N LYS A 84 -23.65 -22.87 -11.40
CA LYS A 84 -23.70 -23.34 -12.79
C LYS A 84 -22.42 -23.05 -13.58
N LYS A 85 -21.50 -22.28 -13.00
CA LYS A 85 -20.25 -21.88 -13.65
C LYS A 85 -19.08 -22.66 -13.09
N THR A 86 -18.23 -23.16 -13.98
CA THR A 86 -16.95 -23.75 -13.62
C THR A 86 -15.94 -22.62 -13.39
N ILE A 87 -15.24 -22.66 -12.25
CA ILE A 87 -14.05 -21.84 -12.02
C ILE A 87 -12.85 -22.59 -12.59
N GLN A 88 -11.98 -21.87 -13.31
CA GLN A 88 -10.70 -22.36 -13.77
C GLN A 88 -9.59 -21.57 -13.10
N LEU A 89 -8.48 -22.24 -12.78
CA LEU A 89 -7.29 -21.61 -12.25
C LEU A 89 -6.25 -21.52 -13.34
N ALA A 90 -5.65 -20.34 -13.54
CA ALA A 90 -4.47 -20.21 -14.37
C ALA A 90 -3.37 -21.15 -13.80
N PRO A 91 -2.60 -21.83 -14.66
CA PRO A 91 -1.58 -22.76 -14.19
C PRO A 91 -0.49 -22.02 -13.41
N THR A 92 0.00 -22.63 -12.33
CA THR A 92 1.21 -22.20 -11.63
C THR A 92 2.11 -23.41 -11.43
N PRO A 93 3.41 -23.34 -11.75
CA PRO A 93 4.34 -24.44 -11.45
C PRO A 93 4.39 -24.69 -9.94
N PRO A 94 4.27 -25.95 -9.47
CA PRO A 94 4.43 -26.24 -8.06
C PRO A 94 5.86 -25.93 -7.61
N ALA A 95 6.00 -25.37 -6.41
CA ALA A 95 7.29 -24.92 -5.89
C ALA A 95 7.56 -25.45 -4.49
N LYS A 96 8.81 -25.83 -4.23
CA LYS A 96 9.33 -26.06 -2.88
C LYS A 96 10.37 -25.00 -2.58
N ALA A 97 10.03 -24.04 -1.74
CA ALA A 97 10.85 -22.82 -1.61
C ALA A 97 10.78 -22.21 -0.21
N THR A 98 11.81 -21.43 0.11
CA THR A 98 11.86 -20.61 1.31
C THR A 98 12.21 -19.18 0.92
N PHE A 99 11.48 -18.21 1.44
CA PHE A 99 11.79 -16.80 1.33
C PHE A 99 12.03 -16.20 2.72
N ARG A 100 13.02 -15.32 2.81
CA ARG A 100 13.28 -14.52 4.02
C ARG A 100 13.55 -13.10 3.59
N SER A 101 12.84 -12.16 4.18
CA SER A 101 13.19 -10.76 4.00
C SER A 101 14.59 -10.48 4.57
N PRO A 102 15.32 -9.49 4.06
CA PRO A 102 16.56 -9.05 4.69
C PRO A 102 16.26 -8.20 5.94
N TRP A 103 16.99 -8.43 7.04
CA TRP A 103 17.06 -7.52 8.19
C TRP A 103 18.40 -7.68 8.91
N GLN A 104 18.88 -6.62 9.57
CA GLN A 104 20.14 -6.64 10.32
C GLN A 104 19.90 -6.76 11.83
N ILE A 105 18.91 -6.04 12.36
CA ILE A 105 18.58 -6.01 13.78
C ILE A 105 17.13 -6.46 13.93
N ASP A 106 16.90 -7.58 14.59
CA ASP A 106 15.53 -8.03 14.89
C ASP A 106 14.85 -7.00 15.82
N PRO A 107 13.76 -6.34 15.38
CA PRO A 107 13.12 -5.33 16.20
C PRO A 107 12.55 -5.89 17.51
N PHE A 108 12.20 -7.17 17.57
CA PHE A 108 11.65 -7.80 18.77
C PHE A 108 12.71 -8.15 19.81
N GLU A 109 13.99 -8.12 19.46
CA GLU A 109 15.11 -8.30 20.39
C GLU A 109 15.63 -6.97 20.96
N VAL A 110 15.21 -5.83 20.39
CA VAL A 110 15.57 -4.50 20.90
C VAL A 110 14.80 -4.21 22.20
N PRO A 111 15.47 -3.85 23.31
CA PRO A 111 14.79 -3.57 24.57
C PRO A 111 13.73 -2.47 24.44
N LEU A 112 12.56 -2.71 25.03
CA LEU A 112 11.43 -1.78 25.04
C LEU A 112 11.83 -0.37 25.50
N SER A 113 12.65 -0.27 26.56
CA SER A 113 13.15 1.01 27.07
C SER A 113 13.88 1.83 26.01
N LYS A 114 14.76 1.20 25.21
CA LYS A 114 15.49 1.91 24.14
C LYS A 114 14.57 2.47 23.06
N LYS A 115 13.49 1.74 22.73
CA LYS A 115 12.49 2.19 21.76
C LYS A 115 11.72 3.40 22.29
N LEU A 116 11.27 3.32 23.54
CA LEU A 116 10.53 4.39 24.20
C LEU A 116 11.39 5.64 24.43
N ASP A 117 12.65 5.47 24.86
CA ASP A 117 13.60 6.57 25.07
C ASP A 117 13.82 7.35 23.76
N TYR A 118 13.95 6.65 22.63
CA TYR A 118 14.09 7.29 21.33
C TYR A 118 12.83 8.05 20.90
N LEU A 119 11.64 7.48 21.13
CA LEU A 119 10.37 8.16 20.84
C LEU A 119 10.16 9.41 21.70
N LEU A 120 10.45 9.31 23.00
CA LEU A 120 10.42 10.45 23.93
C LEU A 120 11.41 11.52 23.51
N TRP A 121 12.60 11.14 23.07
CA TRP A 121 13.60 12.09 22.58
C TRP A 121 13.10 12.82 21.33
N ALA A 122 12.67 12.09 20.29
CA ALA A 122 12.14 12.68 19.06
C ALA A 122 10.95 13.62 19.33
N GLU A 123 9.96 13.17 20.11
CA GLU A 123 8.80 13.99 20.49
C GLU A 123 9.22 15.28 21.21
N SER A 124 10.13 15.16 22.19
CA SER A 124 10.54 16.29 23.03
C SER A 124 11.23 17.40 22.26
N THR A 125 11.85 17.10 21.12
CA THR A 125 12.55 18.09 20.28
C THR A 125 11.59 19.02 19.53
N VAL A 126 10.32 18.63 19.39
CA VAL A 126 9.29 19.44 18.71
C VAL A 126 8.34 20.13 19.70
N ARG A 127 8.21 19.59 20.91
CA ARG A 127 7.35 20.17 21.95
C ARG A 127 7.88 21.53 22.43
N GLY A 128 6.98 22.41 22.87
CA GLY A 128 7.35 23.67 23.54
C GLY A 128 6.69 24.93 22.97
N PRO A 129 6.75 25.20 21.65
CA PRO A 129 6.06 26.35 21.07
C PRO A 129 4.57 26.36 21.40
N LYS A 130 4.07 27.49 21.93
CA LYS A 130 2.67 27.65 22.37
C LYS A 130 1.60 27.21 21.35
N PRO A 131 1.78 27.40 20.03
CA PRO A 131 0.82 26.92 19.04
C PRO A 131 0.75 25.39 18.93
N ILE A 132 1.80 24.65 19.27
CA ILE A 132 1.82 23.19 19.19
C ILE A 132 0.95 22.59 20.30
N LYS A 133 -0.02 21.76 19.90
CA LYS A 133 -1.04 21.16 20.80
C LYS A 133 -0.86 19.66 20.98
N ARG A 134 -0.37 18.99 19.94
CA ARG A 134 -0.17 17.54 19.93
C ARG A 134 1.10 17.21 19.19
N VAL A 135 1.95 16.40 19.80
CA VAL A 135 3.08 15.75 19.14
C VAL A 135 2.95 14.26 19.40
N THR A 136 2.92 13.47 18.33
CA THR A 136 2.79 12.02 18.38
C THR A 136 4.00 11.41 17.70
N ALA A 137 4.72 10.53 18.39
CA ALA A 137 5.80 9.73 17.81
C ALA A 137 5.45 8.25 17.97
N HIS A 138 5.70 7.44 16.94
CA HIS A 138 5.34 6.02 16.95
C HIS A 138 6.38 5.13 16.31
N MET A 139 6.34 3.85 16.68
CA MET A 139 7.03 2.76 15.99
C MET A 139 6.09 1.57 15.84
N ASP A 140 6.18 0.87 14.72
CA ASP A 140 5.44 -0.35 14.46
C ASP A 140 6.35 -1.42 13.88
N PHE A 141 6.22 -2.63 14.39
CA PHE A 141 7.01 -3.78 13.97
C PHE A 141 6.09 -4.94 13.65
N THR A 142 6.36 -5.63 12.55
CA THR A 142 5.65 -6.86 12.17
C THR A 142 6.67 -7.96 11.88
N LYS A 143 6.42 -9.15 12.42
CA LYS A 143 7.16 -10.38 12.09
C LYS A 143 6.17 -11.47 11.75
N SER A 144 6.24 -11.97 10.53
CA SER A 144 5.38 -13.05 10.05
C SER A 144 6.19 -14.29 9.68
N ALA A 145 5.60 -15.45 9.98
CA ALA A 145 6.07 -16.75 9.52
C ALA A 145 4.89 -17.46 8.84
N LYS A 146 5.00 -17.71 7.54
CA LYS A 146 3.97 -18.34 6.72
C LYS A 146 4.45 -19.67 6.18
N PHE A 147 3.56 -20.65 6.15
CA PHE A 147 3.73 -21.90 5.41
C PHE A 147 2.53 -22.14 4.52
N PHE A 148 2.75 -22.26 3.22
CA PHE A 148 1.73 -22.56 2.22
C PHE A 148 1.97 -23.95 1.64
N ALA A 149 0.91 -24.73 1.48
CA ALA A 149 0.96 -25.95 0.70
C ALA A 149 -0.30 -26.12 -0.16
N SER A 150 -0.17 -26.80 -1.31
CA SER A 150 -1.28 -27.04 -2.23
C SER A 150 -1.41 -28.50 -2.66
N THR A 151 -2.59 -28.88 -3.16
CA THR A 151 -2.80 -30.18 -3.80
C THR A 151 -2.03 -30.34 -5.11
N GLU A 152 -1.54 -29.26 -5.70
CA GLU A 152 -0.69 -29.31 -6.90
C GLU A 152 0.78 -29.62 -6.55
N GLY A 153 1.15 -29.58 -5.26
CA GLY A 153 2.46 -30.03 -4.77
C GLY A 153 3.38 -28.93 -4.29
N SER A 154 2.91 -27.68 -4.17
CA SER A 154 3.69 -26.61 -3.57
C SER A 154 3.85 -26.79 -2.06
N GLU A 155 5.03 -26.40 -1.54
CA GLU A 155 5.39 -26.29 -0.12
C GLU A 155 6.31 -25.07 0.01
N ILE A 156 5.78 -23.96 0.52
CA ILE A 156 6.46 -22.66 0.52
C ILE A 156 6.52 -22.11 1.94
N GLU A 157 7.71 -21.75 2.40
CA GLU A 157 7.94 -21.08 3.68
C GLU A 157 8.34 -19.63 3.46
N GLN A 158 7.78 -18.70 4.24
CA GLN A 158 8.15 -17.29 4.17
C GLN A 158 8.32 -16.68 5.56
N HIS A 159 9.41 -15.96 5.79
CA HIS A 159 9.63 -15.17 6.99
C HIS A 159 9.84 -13.71 6.62
N ILE A 160 8.96 -12.82 7.08
CA ILE A 160 9.00 -11.41 6.72
C ILE A 160 9.05 -10.57 8.01
N VAL A 161 9.99 -9.63 8.03
CA VAL A 161 10.15 -8.62 9.09
C VAL A 161 9.96 -7.24 8.47
N GLU A 162 9.13 -6.44 9.11
CA GLU A 162 8.84 -5.06 8.73
C GLU A 162 8.97 -4.16 9.94
N SER A 163 9.54 -2.97 9.71
CA SER A 163 9.72 -1.93 10.71
C SER A 163 9.25 -0.60 10.14
N GLY A 164 8.59 0.19 10.96
CA GLY A 164 8.14 1.52 10.61
C GLY A 164 8.18 2.46 11.80
N ALA A 165 8.25 3.75 11.50
CA ALA A 165 8.17 4.80 12.51
C ALA A 165 7.71 6.13 11.90
N GLY A 166 7.22 7.03 12.75
CA GLY A 166 6.84 8.35 12.33
C GLY A 166 6.69 9.34 13.47
N LEU A 167 6.51 10.59 13.09
CA LEU A 167 6.31 11.73 13.97
C LEU A 167 5.27 12.67 13.33
N GLU A 168 4.25 13.05 14.07
CA GLU A 168 3.21 13.99 13.66
C GLU A 168 3.13 15.15 14.66
N VAL A 169 3.01 16.36 14.14
CA VAL A 169 2.87 17.58 14.94
C VAL A 169 1.61 18.30 14.51
N VAL A 170 0.73 18.58 15.47
CA VAL A 170 -0.46 19.42 15.28
C VAL A 170 -0.27 20.75 15.99
N ALA A 171 -0.43 21.84 15.25
CA ALA A 171 -0.41 23.19 15.77
C ALA A 171 -1.74 23.89 15.52
N GLN A 172 -2.11 24.80 16.42
CA GLN A 172 -3.35 25.54 16.37
C GLN A 172 -3.14 27.02 16.73
N GLN A 173 -3.75 27.91 15.94
CA GLN A 173 -3.86 29.33 16.22
C GLN A 173 -5.28 29.83 15.91
N GLY A 174 -6.03 30.20 16.96
CA GLY A 174 -7.46 30.50 16.82
C GLY A 174 -8.22 29.25 16.32
N ASN A 175 -8.92 29.41 15.18
CA ASN A 175 -9.66 28.32 14.53
C ASN A 175 -8.83 27.56 13.48
N ASP A 176 -7.61 28.01 13.17
CA ASP A 176 -6.75 27.34 12.20
C ASP A 176 -5.98 26.20 12.89
N VAL A 177 -6.08 25.01 12.30
CA VAL A 177 -5.42 23.78 12.77
C VAL A 177 -4.62 23.20 11.60
N GLN A 178 -3.33 23.04 11.83
CA GLN A 178 -2.38 22.53 10.85
C GLN A 178 -1.66 21.32 11.41
N ALA A 179 -1.39 20.34 10.54
CA ALA A 179 -0.64 19.15 10.87
C ALA A 179 0.59 19.05 9.96
N ARG A 180 1.68 18.50 10.50
CA ARG A 180 2.85 18.15 9.72
C ARG A 180 3.44 16.83 10.17
N SER A 181 3.67 15.95 9.22
CA SER A 181 4.15 14.58 9.44
C SER A 181 5.57 14.37 8.93
N TYR A 182 6.28 13.43 9.58
CA TYR A 182 7.60 12.97 9.20
C TYR A 182 7.73 11.44 9.37
N PRO A 183 8.41 10.74 8.44
CA PRO A 183 8.86 11.24 7.14
C PRO A 183 7.73 11.37 6.11
N ASN A 184 6.56 10.79 6.38
CA ASN A 184 5.32 10.95 5.63
C ASN A 184 4.11 10.89 6.59
N SER A 185 2.91 11.25 6.12
CA SER A 185 1.66 11.11 6.86
C SER A 185 1.12 9.68 6.80
N HIS A 186 -0.02 9.42 7.43
CA HIS A 186 -0.66 8.10 7.45
C HIS A 186 0.27 7.01 7.98
N HIS A 187 0.81 7.26 9.18
CA HIS A 187 1.65 6.34 9.94
C HIS A 187 3.15 6.34 9.57
N GLY A 188 3.68 7.46 9.05
CA GLY A 188 5.12 7.64 8.87
C GLY A 188 5.64 6.90 7.65
N ALA A 189 6.71 6.12 7.82
CA ALA A 189 7.18 5.21 6.78
C ALA A 189 7.43 3.82 7.35
N MET A 190 7.15 2.82 6.51
CA MET A 190 7.40 1.42 6.81
C MET A 190 8.19 0.78 5.67
N ALA A 191 9.07 -0.16 6.02
CA ALA A 191 9.83 -0.95 5.07
C ALA A 191 9.96 -2.39 5.56
N GLN A 192 10.18 -3.30 4.62
CA GLN A 192 10.62 -4.66 4.91
C GLN A 192 12.11 -4.63 5.32
N ALA A 193 12.35 -4.38 6.60
CA ALA A 193 13.66 -4.21 7.22
C ALA A 193 13.56 -4.40 8.75
N GLY A 194 14.70 -4.55 9.41
CA GLY A 194 14.79 -4.59 10.87
C GLY A 194 14.82 -3.20 11.52
N PHE A 195 15.18 -3.17 12.80
CA PHE A 195 15.24 -1.93 13.60
C PHE A 195 16.25 -0.91 13.05
N GLU A 196 17.20 -1.32 12.21
CA GLU A 196 18.08 -0.41 11.47
C GLU A 196 17.32 0.62 10.65
N TYR A 197 16.12 0.30 10.14
CA TYR A 197 15.32 1.23 9.37
C TYR A 197 14.81 2.40 10.23
N VAL A 198 14.38 2.13 11.47
CA VAL A 198 13.96 3.19 12.40
C VAL A 198 15.09 4.20 12.67
N LYS A 199 16.34 3.72 12.74
CA LYS A 199 17.52 4.58 12.87
C LYS A 199 17.77 5.40 11.60
N GLN A 200 17.62 4.79 10.42
CA GLN A 200 17.79 5.47 9.13
C GLN A 200 16.77 6.59 8.91
N LEU A 201 15.55 6.45 9.44
CA LEU A 201 14.52 7.49 9.32
C LEU A 201 14.91 8.79 10.04
N ASP A 202 15.76 8.72 11.07
CA ASP A 202 16.24 9.87 11.84
C ASP A 202 15.10 10.82 12.26
N LEU A 203 14.18 10.32 13.10
CA LEU A 203 13.02 11.10 13.56
C LEU A 203 13.45 12.38 14.29
N VAL A 204 14.58 12.33 14.99
CA VAL A 204 15.15 13.47 15.71
C VAL A 204 15.67 14.54 14.74
N GLY A 205 16.38 14.15 13.69
CA GLY A 205 16.80 15.07 12.64
C GLY A 205 15.60 15.68 11.89
N GLY A 206 14.57 14.88 11.63
CA GLY A 206 13.33 15.31 10.97
C GLY A 206 12.44 16.23 11.81
N ALA A 207 12.44 16.06 13.12
CA ALA A 207 11.60 16.77 14.08
C ALA A 207 11.71 18.30 13.98
N SER A 208 12.94 18.82 13.96
CA SER A 208 13.17 20.27 13.88
C SER A 208 12.63 20.87 12.58
N ARG A 209 12.64 20.11 11.47
CA ARG A 209 12.08 20.56 10.18
C ARG A 209 10.57 20.69 10.28
N ILE A 210 9.88 19.65 10.71
CA ILE A 210 8.41 19.67 10.76
C ILE A 210 7.85 20.64 11.80
N GLN A 211 8.60 20.92 12.89
CA GLN A 211 8.27 21.99 13.82
C GLN A 211 8.24 23.36 13.13
N ARG A 212 9.26 23.67 12.31
CA ARG A 212 9.29 24.94 11.58
C ARG A 212 8.19 25.01 10.52
N GLU A 213 8.00 23.92 9.77
CA GLU A 213 6.99 23.84 8.71
C GLU A 213 5.56 24.00 9.26
N VAL A 214 5.20 23.32 10.36
CA VAL A 214 3.84 23.45 10.94
C VAL A 214 3.55 24.87 11.43
N LEU A 215 4.56 25.57 11.95
CA LEU A 215 4.44 26.97 12.36
C LEU A 215 4.36 27.93 11.16
N GLN A 216 5.00 27.59 10.04
CA GLN A 216 4.83 28.30 8.77
C GLN A 216 3.43 28.10 8.20
N LEU A 217 2.88 26.88 8.27
CA LEU A 217 1.54 26.55 7.79
C LEU A 217 0.44 27.39 8.46
N LEU A 218 0.56 27.70 9.75
CA LEU A 218 -0.37 28.59 10.48
C LEU A 218 -0.38 30.04 9.95
N ARG A 219 0.63 30.43 9.17
CA ARG A 219 0.78 31.78 8.60
C ARG A 219 0.69 31.79 7.07
N ALA A 220 0.70 30.61 6.46
CA ALA A 220 0.71 30.45 5.02
C ALA A 220 -0.64 30.84 4.42
N LYS A 221 -0.60 31.23 3.15
CA LYS A 221 -1.82 31.45 2.37
C LYS A 221 -2.16 30.18 1.60
N PRO A 222 -3.45 29.89 1.38
CA PRO A 222 -3.82 28.76 0.53
C PRO A 222 -3.50 29.07 -0.94
N PRO A 223 -3.44 28.05 -1.81
CA PRO A 223 -3.20 28.28 -3.23
C PRO A 223 -4.33 29.08 -3.88
N LYS A 224 -4.03 29.77 -4.98
CA LYS A 224 -5.06 30.43 -5.79
C LYS A 224 -5.85 29.38 -6.55
N ALA A 225 -7.19 29.49 -6.51
CA ALA A 225 -8.04 28.59 -7.27
C ALA A 225 -7.84 28.80 -8.78
N GLY A 226 -7.70 27.72 -9.53
CA GLY A 226 -7.52 27.76 -10.98
C GLY A 226 -6.83 26.53 -11.53
N GLN A 227 -6.56 26.54 -12.84
CA GLN A 227 -5.70 25.54 -13.48
C GLN A 227 -4.26 26.02 -13.47
N THR A 228 -3.34 25.17 -13.04
CA THR A 228 -1.91 25.50 -12.94
C THR A 228 -1.03 24.27 -13.10
N THR A 229 0.29 24.48 -13.03
CA THR A 229 1.28 23.40 -12.99
C THR A 229 1.40 22.87 -11.56
N LEU A 230 1.39 21.55 -11.43
CA LEU A 230 1.51 20.85 -10.18
C LEU A 230 2.70 19.90 -10.24
N ILE A 231 3.62 20.02 -9.29
CA ILE A 231 4.66 19.02 -9.05
C ILE A 231 4.31 18.28 -7.77
N LEU A 232 4.20 16.97 -7.86
CA LEU A 232 3.94 16.12 -6.71
C LEU A 232 5.25 15.53 -6.19
N ASP A 233 5.49 15.72 -4.90
CA ASP A 233 6.55 15.08 -4.16
C ASP A 233 6.29 13.57 -3.99
N PRO A 234 7.34 12.72 -3.91
CA PRO A 234 7.20 11.29 -3.66
C PRO A 234 6.20 10.94 -2.54
N THR A 235 6.19 11.69 -1.45
CA THR A 235 5.29 11.43 -0.31
C THR A 235 3.80 11.59 -0.65
N GLN A 236 3.45 12.41 -1.65
CA GLN A 236 2.08 12.52 -2.17
C GLN A 236 1.84 11.59 -3.36
N MET A 237 2.86 11.35 -4.20
CA MET A 237 2.73 10.43 -5.34
C MET A 237 2.37 9.01 -4.91
N VAL A 238 2.79 8.59 -3.72
CA VAL A 238 2.39 7.31 -3.10
C VAL A 238 0.87 7.13 -3.09
N MET A 239 0.12 8.11 -2.56
CA MET A 239 -1.35 8.02 -2.50
C MET A 239 -2.00 8.24 -3.86
N GLN A 240 -1.41 9.08 -4.72
CA GLN A 240 -1.86 9.22 -6.10
C GLN A 240 -1.80 7.88 -6.84
N LEU A 241 -0.69 7.13 -6.73
CA LEU A 241 -0.54 5.81 -7.33
C LEU A 241 -1.50 4.80 -6.74
N HIS A 242 -1.58 4.73 -5.41
CA HIS A 242 -2.42 3.81 -4.66
C HIS A 242 -3.88 3.84 -5.14
N GLU A 243 -4.47 5.03 -5.17
CA GLU A 243 -5.90 5.18 -5.41
C GLU A 243 -6.28 5.21 -6.88
N SER A 244 -5.41 5.77 -7.72
CA SER A 244 -5.74 6.06 -9.11
C SER A 244 -5.21 5.03 -10.11
N CYS A 245 -4.20 4.23 -9.75
CA CYS A 245 -3.67 3.15 -10.58
C CYS A 245 -3.79 1.79 -9.89
N GLY A 246 -3.28 1.68 -8.66
CA GLY A 246 -3.16 0.43 -7.95
C GLY A 246 -4.49 -0.28 -7.74
N HIS A 247 -5.42 0.34 -7.00
CA HIS A 247 -6.77 -0.23 -6.86
C HIS A 247 -7.52 -0.39 -8.19
N PRO A 248 -7.59 0.60 -9.11
CA PRO A 248 -8.27 0.40 -10.39
C PRO A 248 -7.77 -0.81 -11.19
N ALA A 249 -6.52 -1.23 -11.00
CA ALA A 249 -5.92 -2.39 -11.65
C ALA A 249 -6.10 -3.74 -10.91
N GLU A 250 -6.80 -3.80 -9.76
CA GLU A 250 -7.15 -5.08 -9.12
C GLU A 250 -8.31 -5.75 -9.86
N LEU A 251 -8.06 -6.90 -10.49
CA LEU A 251 -8.97 -7.52 -11.46
C LEU A 251 -10.25 -8.08 -10.85
N ASP A 252 -10.24 -8.50 -9.59
CA ASP A 252 -11.45 -8.90 -8.88
C ASP A 252 -12.49 -7.76 -8.84
N ARG A 253 -12.04 -6.54 -8.53
CA ARG A 253 -12.84 -5.32 -8.54
C ARG A 253 -13.39 -5.01 -9.93
N VAL A 254 -12.53 -5.11 -10.94
CA VAL A 254 -12.89 -4.90 -12.35
C VAL A 254 -13.97 -5.89 -12.80
N LEU A 255 -13.94 -7.12 -12.27
CA LEU A 255 -14.92 -8.17 -12.53
C LEU A 255 -16.19 -8.06 -11.66
N GLY A 256 -16.32 -6.98 -10.88
CA GLY A 256 -17.50 -6.66 -10.07
C GLY A 256 -17.52 -7.33 -8.69
N GLN A 257 -16.43 -7.97 -8.27
CA GLN A 257 -16.26 -8.36 -6.87
C GLN A 257 -16.00 -7.09 -6.05
N GLU A 258 -16.36 -7.06 -4.76
CA GLU A 258 -16.16 -5.90 -3.86
C GLU A 258 -16.96 -4.62 -4.15
N LEU A 259 -17.90 -4.63 -5.12
CA LEU A 259 -18.69 -3.44 -5.48
C LEU A 259 -19.44 -2.80 -4.29
N SER A 260 -19.90 -3.61 -3.32
CA SER A 260 -20.63 -3.14 -2.14
C SER A 260 -19.79 -2.28 -1.19
N TYR A 261 -18.47 -2.48 -1.16
CA TYR A 261 -17.57 -1.85 -0.18
C TYR A 261 -16.48 -1.00 -0.81
N ALA A 262 -15.73 -1.57 -1.77
CA ALA A 262 -14.51 -0.97 -2.30
C ALA A 262 -14.68 -0.32 -3.68
N GLY A 263 -15.92 -0.23 -4.18
CA GLY A 263 -16.28 0.30 -5.49
C GLY A 263 -15.89 -0.64 -6.64
N GLY A 264 -16.15 -0.20 -7.88
CA GLY A 264 -15.72 -0.82 -9.14
C GLY A 264 -14.48 -0.14 -9.74
N SER A 265 -14.24 -0.39 -11.03
CA SER A 265 -13.11 0.20 -11.76
C SER A 265 -13.52 0.72 -13.13
N PHE A 266 -12.90 1.82 -13.55
CA PHE A 266 -12.99 2.34 -14.92
C PHE A 266 -12.04 1.64 -15.91
N LEU A 267 -11.10 0.82 -15.42
CA LEU A 267 -10.22 -0.03 -16.23
C LEU A 267 -10.95 -1.32 -16.55
N THR A 268 -11.84 -1.28 -17.54
CA THR A 268 -12.62 -2.45 -17.95
C THR A 268 -11.79 -3.41 -18.81
N PRO A 269 -12.16 -4.70 -18.90
CA PRO A 269 -11.46 -5.68 -19.74
C PRO A 269 -11.23 -5.23 -21.19
N GLU A 270 -12.19 -4.53 -21.79
CA GLU A 270 -12.14 -4.08 -23.20
C GLU A 270 -11.10 -2.98 -23.42
N ARG A 271 -10.65 -2.33 -22.35
CA ARG A 271 -9.63 -1.27 -22.38
C ARG A 271 -8.21 -1.81 -22.32
N LEU A 272 -8.02 -3.09 -21.96
CA LEU A 272 -6.71 -3.72 -21.85
C LEU A 272 -5.98 -3.68 -23.20
N GLY A 273 -4.80 -3.06 -23.23
CA GLY A 273 -3.96 -2.91 -24.41
C GLY A 273 -4.42 -1.84 -25.42
N THR A 274 -5.56 -1.18 -25.18
CA THR A 274 -6.14 -0.20 -26.13
C THR A 274 -6.31 1.20 -25.52
N PHE A 275 -6.39 1.30 -24.19
CA PHE A 275 -6.68 2.54 -23.50
C PHE A 275 -5.42 3.33 -23.11
N ARG A 276 -5.36 4.58 -23.58
CA ARG A 276 -4.35 5.56 -23.16
C ARG A 276 -4.63 6.07 -21.75
N TYR A 277 -4.12 5.35 -20.76
CA TYR A 277 -4.21 5.69 -19.34
C TYR A 277 -3.56 7.03 -19.00
N GLY A 278 -2.40 7.33 -19.58
CA GLY A 278 -1.68 8.58 -19.33
C GLY A 278 -0.73 8.98 -20.44
N SER A 279 0.17 9.92 -20.15
CA SER A 279 1.17 10.39 -21.11
C SER A 279 2.25 9.33 -21.34
N LYS A 280 3.10 9.53 -22.35
CA LYS A 280 4.24 8.64 -22.61
C LYS A 280 5.30 8.63 -21.49
N GLN A 281 5.24 9.60 -20.57
CA GLN A 281 6.20 9.73 -19.48
C GLN A 281 6.00 8.70 -18.37
N ILE A 282 4.87 7.98 -18.38
CA ILE A 282 4.48 7.17 -17.23
C ILE A 282 4.54 5.68 -17.53
N THR A 283 5.40 4.98 -16.81
CA THR A 283 5.36 3.52 -16.69
C THR A 283 5.08 3.19 -15.24
N ILE A 284 3.99 2.47 -14.98
CA ILE A 284 3.56 2.09 -13.64
C ILE A 284 3.57 0.57 -13.54
N VAL A 285 4.27 0.06 -12.54
CA VAL A 285 4.45 -1.38 -12.35
C VAL A 285 4.01 -1.83 -10.97
N ALA A 286 3.40 -3.00 -10.89
CA ALA A 286 3.27 -3.75 -9.66
C ALA A 286 4.44 -4.74 -9.57
N ASP A 287 5.28 -4.60 -8.55
CA ASP A 287 6.50 -5.40 -8.44
C ASP A 287 6.64 -5.98 -7.03
N SER A 288 6.37 -7.28 -6.86
CA SER A 288 6.52 -7.98 -5.58
C SER A 288 7.96 -8.43 -5.30
N THR A 289 8.95 -7.96 -6.07
CA THR A 289 10.38 -8.31 -5.93
C THR A 289 11.26 -7.14 -5.48
N VAL A 290 10.71 -5.93 -5.32
CA VAL A 290 11.47 -4.72 -4.97
C VAL A 290 12.05 -4.81 -3.55
N PRO A 291 13.38 -4.76 -3.37
CA PRO A 291 13.98 -4.82 -2.04
C PRO A 291 13.46 -3.71 -1.10
N GLY A 292 13.17 -4.06 0.14
CA GLY A 292 12.67 -3.14 1.17
C GLY A 292 11.19 -2.77 1.06
N GLY A 293 10.51 -3.12 -0.03
CA GLY A 293 9.07 -2.91 -0.18
C GLY A 293 8.27 -3.81 0.75
N VAL A 294 7.29 -3.25 1.46
CA VAL A 294 6.38 -4.05 2.31
C VAL A 294 5.42 -4.93 1.50
N GLY A 295 5.29 -4.67 0.19
CA GLY A 295 4.59 -5.53 -0.77
C GLY A 295 5.47 -6.63 -1.38
N THR A 296 6.68 -6.85 -0.87
CA THR A 296 7.66 -7.81 -1.40
C THR A 296 7.60 -9.14 -0.69
N PHE A 297 7.58 -10.23 -1.44
CA PHE A 297 7.50 -11.61 -0.94
C PHE A 297 8.12 -12.58 -1.95
N GLY A 298 8.25 -13.86 -1.60
CA GLY A 298 8.69 -14.89 -2.54
C GLY A 298 7.53 -15.43 -3.37
N TYR A 299 6.39 -15.67 -2.72
CA TYR A 299 5.17 -16.18 -3.37
C TYR A 299 3.93 -15.53 -2.75
N ASP A 300 2.89 -15.34 -3.54
CA ASP A 300 1.60 -14.88 -3.02
C ASP A 300 0.86 -16.03 -2.27
N ASP A 301 -0.32 -15.74 -1.73
CA ASP A 301 -1.10 -16.71 -0.95
C ASP A 301 -1.87 -17.72 -1.84
N GLU A 302 -1.56 -17.78 -3.14
CA GLU A 302 -1.93 -18.86 -4.07
C GLU A 302 -0.71 -19.70 -4.53
N GLY A 303 0.47 -19.40 -4.01
CA GLY A 303 1.71 -20.06 -4.40
C GLY A 303 2.21 -19.62 -5.78
N VAL A 304 1.81 -18.44 -6.25
CA VAL A 304 2.34 -17.84 -7.48
C VAL A 304 3.62 -17.07 -7.14
N LEU A 305 4.69 -17.31 -7.92
CA LEU A 305 5.98 -16.64 -7.72
C LEU A 305 5.84 -15.12 -7.82
N ALA A 306 6.52 -14.42 -6.92
CA ALA A 306 6.63 -12.97 -6.99
C ALA A 306 7.24 -12.51 -8.32
N GLN A 307 6.72 -11.41 -8.86
CA GLN A 307 7.01 -10.97 -10.20
C GLN A 307 6.75 -9.47 -10.37
N ARG A 308 7.35 -8.92 -11.43
CA ARG A 308 7.10 -7.56 -11.91
C ARG A 308 6.08 -7.60 -13.03
N VAL A 309 5.05 -6.77 -12.92
CA VAL A 309 3.92 -6.68 -13.86
C VAL A 309 3.70 -5.24 -14.24
N GLU A 310 3.67 -4.96 -15.54
CA GLU A 310 3.40 -3.61 -16.06
C GLU A 310 1.89 -3.36 -16.10
N LEU A 311 1.42 -2.47 -15.24
CA LEU A 311 0.02 -2.04 -15.24
C LEU A 311 -0.19 -0.98 -16.33
N VAL A 312 0.78 -0.10 -16.47
CA VAL A 312 0.82 0.94 -17.50
C VAL A 312 2.23 0.98 -18.10
N HIS A 313 2.35 0.89 -19.42
CA HIS A 313 3.61 1.00 -20.15
C HIS A 313 3.59 2.25 -21.04
N GLU A 314 4.46 3.22 -20.77
CA GLU A 314 4.52 4.51 -21.47
C GLU A 314 3.12 5.13 -21.67
N GLY A 315 2.26 5.06 -20.65
CA GLY A 315 0.89 5.56 -20.61
C GLY A 315 -0.18 4.68 -21.27
N MET A 316 0.16 3.50 -21.79
CA MET A 316 -0.80 2.52 -22.29
C MET A 316 -1.20 1.59 -21.15
N PHE A 317 -2.49 1.32 -20.98
CA PHE A 317 -2.94 0.34 -20.01
C PHE A 317 -2.63 -1.08 -20.49
N THR A 318 -1.79 -1.82 -19.78
CA THR A 318 -1.20 -3.09 -20.25
C THR A 318 -1.43 -4.31 -19.37
N GLY A 319 -1.85 -4.13 -18.11
CA GLY A 319 -1.94 -5.26 -17.19
C GLY A 319 -2.77 -5.02 -15.95
N TYR A 320 -3.07 -6.12 -15.26
CA TYR A 320 -3.83 -6.13 -14.02
C TYR A 320 -3.07 -6.84 -12.90
N LEU A 321 -3.37 -6.47 -11.66
CA LEU A 321 -3.20 -7.32 -10.48
C LEU A 321 -4.30 -8.39 -10.51
N SER A 322 -3.95 -9.66 -10.37
CA SER A 322 -4.86 -10.78 -10.59
C SER A 322 -4.49 -12.02 -9.78
N SER A 323 -5.52 -12.77 -9.39
CA SER A 323 -5.44 -14.15 -8.90
C SER A 323 -5.35 -15.14 -10.05
N ARG A 324 -5.11 -16.42 -9.75
CA ARG A 324 -5.19 -17.50 -10.75
C ARG A 324 -6.57 -17.60 -11.37
N GLU A 325 -7.63 -17.42 -10.59
CA GLU A 325 -9.02 -17.44 -11.07
C GLU A 325 -9.33 -16.26 -12.00
N SER A 326 -9.04 -15.04 -11.55
CA SER A 326 -9.37 -13.83 -12.31
C SER A 326 -8.54 -13.72 -13.60
N ALA A 327 -7.28 -14.15 -13.57
CA ALA A 327 -6.44 -14.26 -14.76
C ALA A 327 -7.01 -15.23 -15.79
N ALA A 328 -7.43 -16.44 -15.36
CA ALA A 328 -8.04 -17.43 -16.25
C ALA A 328 -9.35 -16.91 -16.86
N ARG A 329 -10.17 -16.21 -16.06
CA ARG A 329 -11.44 -15.61 -16.53
C ARG A 329 -11.24 -14.57 -17.64
N LEU A 330 -10.12 -13.87 -17.64
CA LEU A 330 -9.77 -12.89 -18.69
C LEU A 330 -8.87 -13.49 -19.80
N GLY A 331 -8.54 -14.79 -19.73
CA GLY A 331 -7.66 -15.44 -20.71
C GLY A 331 -6.22 -14.94 -20.66
N LEU A 332 -5.78 -14.40 -19.51
CA LEU A 332 -4.39 -14.00 -19.31
C LEU A 332 -3.49 -15.24 -19.22
N ARG A 333 -2.20 -15.07 -19.55
CA ARG A 333 -1.22 -16.18 -19.53
C ARG A 333 -1.04 -16.82 -18.16
N GLY A 334 -1.23 -16.04 -17.09
CA GLY A 334 -1.06 -16.47 -15.71
C GLY A 334 -1.49 -15.36 -14.75
N SER A 335 -1.53 -15.69 -13.46
CA SER A 335 -1.70 -14.69 -12.39
C SER A 335 -0.50 -13.77 -12.31
N SER A 336 -0.73 -12.52 -11.95
CA SER A 336 0.31 -11.54 -11.63
C SER A 336 0.91 -11.69 -10.23
N GLY A 337 0.56 -12.74 -9.49
CA GLY A 337 1.08 -12.98 -8.15
C GLY A 337 0.58 -11.96 -7.13
N ALA A 338 -0.71 -11.66 -7.17
CA ALA A 338 -1.33 -10.59 -6.40
C ALA A 338 -2.42 -11.09 -5.44
N MET A 339 -2.58 -12.40 -5.26
CA MET A 339 -3.60 -12.96 -4.37
C MET A 339 -3.04 -13.02 -2.94
N ARG A 340 -3.50 -12.13 -2.05
CA ARG A 340 -2.93 -11.98 -0.70
C ARG A 340 -4.02 -11.95 0.37
N ALA A 341 -3.70 -12.43 1.57
CA ALA A 341 -4.55 -12.39 2.75
C ALA A 341 -3.84 -11.70 3.92
N GLU A 342 -4.61 -10.94 4.70
CA GLU A 342 -4.09 -10.27 5.89
C GLU A 342 -3.56 -11.27 6.94
N GLN A 343 -4.30 -12.36 7.16
CA GLN A 343 -4.03 -13.33 8.23
C GLN A 343 -4.58 -14.72 7.90
N TRP A 344 -4.33 -15.72 8.77
CA TRP A 344 -4.68 -17.13 8.54
C TRP A 344 -6.19 -17.42 8.47
N ASP A 345 -7.04 -16.61 9.09
CA ASP A 345 -8.47 -16.87 9.24
C ASP A 345 -9.37 -16.20 8.20
N VAL A 346 -8.78 -15.61 7.15
CA VAL A 346 -9.49 -14.98 6.04
C VAL A 346 -9.06 -15.57 4.68
N PRO A 347 -9.97 -15.70 3.70
CA PRO A 347 -9.58 -16.07 2.34
C PRO A 347 -8.74 -14.93 1.73
N PRO A 348 -7.73 -15.23 0.89
CA PRO A 348 -7.03 -14.17 0.19
C PRO A 348 -7.95 -13.57 -0.90
N LEU A 349 -7.62 -12.36 -1.31
CA LEU A 349 -8.25 -11.64 -2.42
C LEU A 349 -7.17 -10.89 -3.21
N VAL A 350 -7.52 -10.31 -4.37
CA VAL A 350 -6.49 -9.64 -5.19
C VAL A 350 -6.11 -8.34 -4.49
N ARG A 351 -4.82 -8.17 -4.19
CA ARG A 351 -4.27 -7.00 -3.50
C ARG A 351 -3.11 -6.42 -4.30
N MET A 352 -2.91 -5.11 -4.18
CA MET A 352 -1.65 -4.48 -4.55
C MET A 352 -0.43 -5.14 -3.89
N THR A 353 0.71 -5.01 -4.55
CA THR A 353 2.05 -5.41 -4.07
C THR A 353 2.87 -4.14 -3.78
N ASN A 354 3.94 -3.87 -4.55
CA ASN A 354 4.54 -2.54 -4.61
C ASN A 354 4.16 -1.88 -5.95
N VAL A 355 3.24 -0.91 -5.95
CA VAL A 355 2.82 -0.22 -7.18
C VAL A 355 3.62 1.06 -7.35
N ASN A 356 4.52 1.06 -8.33
CA ASN A 356 5.59 2.05 -8.48
C ASN A 356 5.46 2.81 -9.79
N LEU A 357 5.67 4.13 -9.75
CA LEU A 357 6.01 4.93 -10.93
C LEU A 357 7.52 4.77 -11.19
N GLU A 358 7.86 4.30 -12.38
CA GLU A 358 9.27 4.21 -12.80
C GLU A 358 9.88 5.62 -12.93
N PRO A 359 11.17 5.79 -12.58
CA PRO A 359 11.86 7.06 -12.74
C PRO A 359 12.01 7.43 -14.22
N GLY A 360 12.06 8.73 -14.48
CA GLY A 360 12.49 9.29 -15.77
C GLY A 360 13.97 9.64 -15.74
N GLU A 361 14.34 10.71 -16.44
CA GLU A 361 15.74 11.17 -16.55
C GLU A 361 15.97 12.57 -15.95
N ALA A 362 14.91 13.37 -15.78
CA ALA A 362 15.03 14.77 -15.38
C ALA A 362 15.43 14.94 -13.91
N THR A 363 16.13 16.02 -13.57
CA THR A 363 16.24 16.48 -12.19
C THR A 363 14.99 17.25 -11.74
N LEU A 364 14.86 17.49 -10.44
CA LEU A 364 13.74 18.29 -9.92
C LEU A 364 13.81 19.75 -10.43
N GLU A 365 15.02 20.30 -10.51
CA GLU A 365 15.27 21.64 -11.04
C GLU A 365 14.84 21.74 -12.51
N GLU A 366 15.16 20.74 -13.32
CA GLU A 366 14.74 20.66 -14.72
C GLU A 366 13.22 20.54 -14.88
N LEU A 367 12.52 19.87 -13.97
CA LEU A 367 11.05 19.84 -13.97
C LEU A 367 10.43 21.20 -13.62
N MET A 368 11.13 22.02 -12.84
CA MET A 368 10.65 23.33 -12.38
C MET A 368 11.01 24.47 -13.34
N GLN A 369 12.12 24.41 -14.06
CA GLN A 369 12.75 25.57 -14.71
C GLN A 369 11.83 26.45 -15.59
N ASP A 370 10.89 25.86 -16.33
CA ASP A 370 9.95 26.55 -17.23
C ASP A 370 8.58 26.84 -16.58
N VAL A 371 8.40 26.47 -15.32
CA VAL A 371 7.17 26.74 -14.55
C VAL A 371 7.11 28.21 -14.17
N LYS A 372 6.34 28.99 -14.93
CA LYS A 372 6.07 30.41 -14.63
C LYS A 372 5.36 30.59 -13.29
N HIS A 373 4.32 29.79 -13.07
CA HIS A 373 3.56 29.73 -11.83
C HIS A 373 3.03 28.32 -11.64
N GLY A 374 3.11 27.80 -10.42
CA GLY A 374 2.68 26.44 -10.06
C GLY A 374 2.81 26.16 -8.58
N TYR A 375 2.62 24.90 -8.21
CA TYR A 375 2.79 24.45 -6.83
C TYR A 375 3.56 23.13 -6.78
N LEU A 376 4.47 23.01 -5.82
CA LEU A 376 5.01 21.72 -5.37
C LEU A 376 4.20 21.27 -4.15
N LEU A 377 3.52 20.14 -4.21
CA LEU A 377 2.71 19.63 -3.11
C LEU A 377 3.31 18.35 -2.52
N SER A 378 3.30 18.25 -1.19
CA SER A 378 3.92 17.16 -0.46
C SER A 378 3.10 16.72 0.73
N THR A 379 3.19 15.42 1.01
CA THR A 379 2.58 14.71 2.14
C THR A 379 1.07 14.75 2.12
N ASN A 380 0.45 13.58 1.97
CA ASN A 380 -1.00 13.50 1.89
C ASN A 380 -1.66 13.98 3.19
N LYS A 381 -2.78 14.71 3.10
CA LYS A 381 -3.61 15.08 4.26
C LYS A 381 -4.95 14.35 4.23
N SER A 382 -5.56 14.25 3.05
CA SER A 382 -6.76 13.46 2.84
C SER A 382 -6.97 13.16 1.35
N TRP A 383 -7.90 12.25 1.08
CA TRP A 383 -8.36 11.93 -0.27
C TRP A 383 -9.84 11.58 -0.29
N SER A 384 -10.43 11.70 -1.47
CA SER A 384 -11.76 11.20 -1.79
C SER A 384 -11.77 10.70 -3.22
N ILE A 385 -12.34 9.52 -3.44
CA ILE A 385 -12.36 8.80 -4.72
C ILE A 385 -13.79 8.32 -4.95
N ASP A 386 -14.29 8.41 -6.18
CA ASP A 386 -15.63 7.90 -6.51
C ASP A 386 -15.65 6.37 -6.64
N ASP A 387 -16.86 5.80 -6.63
CA ASP A 387 -17.05 4.33 -6.68
C ASP A 387 -16.44 3.68 -7.92
N ARG A 388 -16.18 4.42 -9.00
CA ARG A 388 -15.53 3.90 -10.22
C ARG A 388 -14.04 4.19 -10.27
N ARG A 389 -13.50 4.91 -9.28
CA ARG A 389 -12.12 5.40 -9.20
C ARG A 389 -11.69 6.24 -10.40
N LEU A 390 -12.69 6.84 -11.05
CA LEU A 390 -12.53 7.69 -12.22
C LEU A 390 -12.27 9.14 -11.79
N ASN A 391 -12.87 9.58 -10.69
CA ASN A 391 -12.73 10.93 -10.16
C ASN A 391 -11.98 10.88 -8.83
N PHE A 392 -11.12 11.85 -8.60
CA PHE A 392 -10.40 11.98 -7.34
C PHE A 392 -10.34 13.42 -6.85
N GLN A 393 -10.15 13.56 -5.55
CA GLN A 393 -9.74 14.79 -4.88
C GLN A 393 -8.69 14.44 -3.84
N PHE A 394 -7.59 15.18 -3.80
CA PHE A 394 -6.55 15.05 -2.80
C PHE A 394 -6.30 16.39 -2.12
N THR A 395 -5.94 16.33 -0.83
CA THR A 395 -5.35 17.45 -0.11
C THR A 395 -3.99 17.05 0.41
N THR A 396 -3.06 18.02 0.54
CA THR A 396 -1.74 17.79 1.12
C THR A 396 -1.54 18.63 2.37
N GLU A 397 -0.64 18.20 3.25
CA GLU A 397 -0.32 18.94 4.48
C GLU A 397 0.38 20.26 4.15
N ILE A 398 1.29 20.22 3.17
CA ILE A 398 2.15 21.34 2.79
C ILE A 398 2.29 21.44 1.28
N GLY A 399 2.54 22.66 0.81
CA GLY A 399 3.10 22.89 -0.50
C GLY A 399 3.97 24.13 -0.55
N TRP A 400 4.57 24.39 -1.71
CA TRP A 400 5.34 25.59 -2.00
C TRP A 400 4.88 26.19 -3.33
N GLU A 401 4.72 27.51 -3.37
CA GLU A 401 4.48 28.21 -4.62
C GLU A 401 5.74 28.16 -5.49
N ILE A 402 5.60 27.77 -6.74
CA ILE A 402 6.68 27.82 -7.74
C ILE A 402 6.48 29.09 -8.56
N VAL A 403 7.49 29.95 -8.60
CA VAL A 403 7.51 31.16 -9.45
C VAL A 403 8.80 31.18 -10.25
N ASN A 404 8.67 31.23 -11.58
CA ASN A 404 9.80 31.20 -12.52
C ASN A 404 10.82 30.10 -12.20
N GLY A 405 10.31 28.89 -11.96
CA GLY A 405 11.08 27.69 -11.68
C GLY A 405 11.76 27.58 -10.33
N THR A 406 11.38 28.42 -9.37
CA THR A 406 11.91 28.35 -7.99
C THR A 406 10.80 28.21 -6.96
N CYS A 407 11.00 27.34 -5.97
CA CYS A 407 10.10 27.22 -4.83
C CYS A 407 10.25 28.44 -3.89
N GLY A 408 9.13 29.10 -3.61
CA GLY A 408 9.04 30.25 -2.73
C GLY A 408 8.24 29.96 -1.47
N ALA A 409 7.17 30.72 -1.25
CA ALA A 409 6.39 30.68 -0.03
C ALA A 409 5.68 29.34 0.18
N VAL A 410 5.60 28.91 1.45
CA VAL A 410 4.77 27.79 1.87
C VAL A 410 3.30 28.13 1.62
N VAL A 411 2.55 27.15 1.11
CA VAL A 411 1.08 27.20 1.00
C VAL A 411 0.45 26.15 1.91
N ASN A 412 -0.66 26.53 2.57
CA ASN A 412 -1.44 25.63 3.41
C ASN A 412 -2.71 25.17 2.69
N ASN A 413 -3.29 24.06 3.18
CA ASN A 413 -4.57 23.53 2.71
C ASN A 413 -4.70 23.44 1.17
N PRO A 414 -3.68 23.01 0.40
CA PRO A 414 -3.83 22.82 -1.03
C PRO A 414 -4.72 21.61 -1.31
N LEU A 415 -5.62 21.77 -2.28
CA LEU A 415 -6.49 20.74 -2.81
C LEU A 415 -6.30 20.68 -4.32
N TYR A 416 -6.19 19.48 -4.87
CA TYR A 416 -6.25 19.25 -6.31
C TYR A 416 -7.19 18.10 -6.66
N THR A 417 -7.81 18.19 -7.82
CA THR A 417 -8.86 17.25 -8.25
C THR A 417 -8.79 17.02 -9.75
N GLY A 418 -9.31 15.90 -10.20
CA GLY A 418 -9.43 15.61 -11.62
C GLY A 418 -10.05 14.25 -11.91
N ILE A 419 -10.15 14.00 -13.21
CA ILE A 419 -10.46 12.68 -13.74
C ILE A 419 -9.15 11.92 -13.91
N THR A 420 -9.03 10.75 -13.30
CA THR A 420 -7.80 9.94 -13.17
C THR A 420 -6.97 9.90 -14.45
N HIS A 421 -7.51 9.38 -15.55
CA HIS A 421 -6.75 9.26 -16.79
C HIS A 421 -6.36 10.61 -17.41
N GLN A 422 -7.21 11.63 -17.30
CA GLN A 422 -6.88 12.98 -17.81
C GLN A 422 -5.74 13.62 -17.01
N PHE A 423 -5.71 13.39 -15.69
CA PHE A 423 -4.61 13.81 -14.84
C PHE A 423 -3.30 13.13 -15.25
N TRP A 424 -3.30 11.80 -15.43
CA TRP A 424 -2.11 11.08 -15.89
C TRP A 424 -1.69 11.43 -17.32
N GLN A 425 -2.62 11.81 -18.19
CA GLN A 425 -2.33 12.35 -19.53
C GLN A 425 -1.65 13.71 -19.49
N ARG A 426 -1.84 14.47 -18.40
CA ARG A 426 -1.18 15.76 -18.15
C ARG A 426 0.20 15.61 -17.52
N CYS A 427 0.68 14.39 -17.24
CA CYS A 427 2.03 14.19 -16.73
C CYS A 427 3.05 14.56 -17.81
N THR A 428 3.80 15.65 -17.61
CA THR A 428 4.76 16.16 -18.61
C THR A 428 6.21 15.80 -18.30
N GLY A 429 6.51 15.38 -17.07
CA GLY A 429 7.83 14.89 -16.71
C GLY A 429 7.85 14.16 -15.37
N VAL A 430 8.84 13.28 -15.24
CA VAL A 430 9.10 12.43 -14.07
C VAL A 430 10.59 12.51 -13.77
N THR A 431 10.95 12.70 -12.51
CA THR A 431 12.36 12.81 -12.13
C THR A 431 13.08 11.46 -12.13
N ASN A 432 14.40 11.53 -12.14
CA ASN A 432 15.31 10.39 -12.18
C ASN A 432 15.33 9.56 -10.88
N ARG A 433 16.16 8.51 -10.90
CA ARG A 433 16.28 7.55 -9.79
C ARG A 433 16.74 8.18 -8.47
N ASP A 434 17.44 9.32 -8.50
CA ASP A 434 18.02 9.94 -7.30
C ASP A 434 16.94 10.45 -6.33
N THR A 435 15.79 10.84 -6.86
CA THR A 435 14.62 11.29 -6.08
C THR A 435 13.61 10.17 -5.83
N TRP A 436 13.78 9.01 -6.47
CA TRP A 436 12.86 7.89 -6.34
C TRP A 436 12.93 7.32 -4.91
N ARG A 437 11.79 7.23 -4.24
CA ARG A 437 11.67 6.69 -2.88
C ARG A 437 10.55 5.67 -2.82
N LEU A 438 10.80 4.58 -2.12
CA LEU A 438 9.82 3.54 -1.82
C LEU A 438 9.22 3.78 -0.44
N TRP A 439 7.89 3.86 -0.38
CA TRP A 439 7.15 4.07 0.86
C TRP A 439 6.22 2.89 1.12
N GLY A 440 6.23 2.38 2.35
CA GLY A 440 5.22 1.42 2.81
C GLY A 440 3.94 2.13 3.27
N VAL A 441 2.80 1.57 2.86
CA VAL A 441 1.44 1.95 3.26
C VAL A 441 0.85 0.75 4.03
N PRO A 442 0.76 0.83 5.37
CA PRO A 442 0.41 -0.33 6.21
C PRO A 442 -1.09 -0.62 6.30
N ASN A 443 -1.95 0.25 5.78
CA ASN A 443 -3.39 0.28 6.09
C ASN A 443 -4.29 0.25 4.86
N CYS A 444 -3.83 -0.35 3.75
CA CYS A 444 -4.69 -0.56 2.58
C CYS A 444 -5.86 -1.47 2.97
N ALA A 445 -7.10 -0.99 2.89
CA ALA A 445 -8.29 -1.75 3.29
C ALA A 445 -9.06 -2.26 2.06
N LYS A 446 -9.52 -3.51 2.11
CA LYS A 446 -10.38 -4.15 1.09
C LYS A 446 -11.01 -5.43 1.65
N GLY A 447 -12.15 -5.88 1.13
CA GLY A 447 -12.82 -7.09 1.59
C GLY A 447 -14.06 -6.79 2.42
N GLU A 448 -15.06 -7.66 2.31
CA GLU A 448 -16.14 -7.81 3.31
C GLU A 448 -16.16 -9.27 3.80
N PRO A 449 -15.63 -9.58 5.00
CA PRO A 449 -15.09 -8.66 6.02
C PRO A 449 -13.75 -7.99 5.61
N VAL A 450 -13.50 -6.82 6.20
CA VAL A 450 -12.35 -5.96 5.88
C VAL A 450 -11.03 -6.67 6.19
N GLN A 451 -10.11 -6.60 5.24
CA GLN A 451 -8.72 -7.02 5.36
C GLN A 451 -7.77 -5.84 5.12
N LEU A 452 -6.84 -5.63 6.05
CA LEU A 452 -5.74 -4.68 5.91
C LEU A 452 -4.53 -5.35 5.27
N MET A 453 -3.88 -4.67 4.33
CA MET A 453 -2.68 -5.18 3.69
C MET A 453 -1.59 -4.12 3.68
N HIS A 454 -0.37 -4.57 3.96
CA HIS A 454 0.82 -3.76 3.82
C HIS A 454 1.25 -3.80 2.35
N VAL A 455 1.27 -2.63 1.71
CA VAL A 455 1.59 -2.44 0.29
C VAL A 455 2.63 -1.33 0.14
N GLY A 456 3.44 -1.38 -0.92
CA GLY A 456 4.47 -0.36 -1.16
C GLY A 456 4.15 0.51 -2.36
N HIS A 457 4.69 1.73 -2.39
CA HIS A 457 4.67 2.58 -3.56
C HIS A 457 5.99 3.32 -3.72
N GLY A 458 6.65 3.05 -4.83
CA GLY A 458 7.85 3.72 -5.28
C GLY A 458 7.49 4.87 -6.20
N ALA A 459 7.94 6.08 -5.88
CA ALA A 459 7.70 7.21 -6.74
C ALA A 459 8.85 8.23 -6.70
N PRO A 460 9.16 8.87 -7.83
CA PRO A 460 9.94 10.09 -7.90
C PRO A 460 9.00 11.32 -7.86
N TYR A 461 9.55 12.53 -8.01
CA TYR A 461 8.71 13.70 -8.32
C TYR A 461 8.11 13.57 -9.71
N ALA A 462 6.87 14.02 -9.88
CA ALA A 462 6.19 14.07 -11.17
C ALA A 462 5.48 15.42 -11.38
N ARG A 463 5.61 15.96 -12.59
CA ARG A 463 4.97 17.22 -13.02
C ARG A 463 3.71 16.95 -13.82
N PHE A 464 2.68 17.74 -13.55
CA PHE A 464 1.38 17.70 -14.21
C PHE A 464 0.93 19.12 -14.58
N ASP A 465 0.61 19.34 -15.86
CA ASP A 465 0.22 20.67 -16.34
C ASP A 465 -1.30 20.83 -16.47
N GLY A 466 -1.83 22.02 -16.17
CA GLY A 466 -3.26 22.33 -16.31
C GLY A 466 -4.14 21.60 -15.29
N VAL A 467 -3.64 21.34 -14.08
CA VAL A 467 -4.37 20.68 -12.99
C VAL A 467 -5.20 21.69 -12.23
N THR A 468 -6.45 21.33 -11.92
CA THR A 468 -7.34 22.16 -11.09
C THR A 468 -6.87 22.11 -9.64
N VAL A 469 -6.49 23.27 -9.11
CA VAL A 469 -6.06 23.48 -7.72
C VAL A 469 -7.00 24.48 -7.05
N ALA A 470 -7.26 24.31 -5.76
CA ALA A 470 -8.05 25.23 -4.94
C ALA A 470 -7.62 25.14 -3.45
N PRO A 471 -8.03 26.11 -2.61
CA PRO A 471 -8.02 25.94 -1.16
C PRO A 471 -8.98 24.81 -0.74
N ALA A 472 -8.51 23.89 0.12
CA ALA A 472 -9.40 23.04 0.90
C ALA A 472 -10.20 23.92 1.88
N ARG A 473 -11.50 23.65 2.00
CA ARG A 473 -12.42 24.40 2.86
C ARG A 473 -12.39 23.92 4.30
#